data_AF-A0A7G9Y6A9-F1
#
_entry.id   AF-A0A7G9Y6A9-F1
#
_cell.length_a   1.000
_cell.length_b   1.000
_cell.length_c   1.000
_cell.angle_alpha   90.00
_cell.angle_beta   90.00
_cell.angle_gamma   90.00
#
_symmetry.space_group_name_H-M   'P 1'
#
loop_
_entity.id
_entity.type
_entity.pdbx_description
1 polymer ?
#
loop_
_entity_poly.entity_id
_entity_poly.type
_entity_poly.pdbx_seq_one_letter_code
_entity_poly.pdbx_strand_id
1 'polypeptide(L)'
;MIELSQLIDILNERFGTEFKPADQLFLDSIREDAVADTTLRQAAMANTMENFGYVFLKSLEGLFIDRIDQNEEITAKFMNEREFQEIVGKNLLKQVYEQIRAAGASA
;
A
#
# COMPACT_ATOMS: atom_id res chain seq x y z
N MET A 1 10.14 -21.82 6.95
CA MET A 1 9.44 -21.05 5.91
C MET A 1 10.39 -19.94 5.50
N ILE A 2 10.63 -19.78 4.21
CA ILE A 2 11.48 -18.70 3.71
C ILE A 2 10.62 -17.43 3.81
N GLU A 3 11.03 -16.46 4.64
CA GLU A 3 10.43 -15.13 4.65
C GLU A 3 10.54 -14.58 3.22
N LEU A 4 9.42 -14.31 2.56
CA LEU A 4 9.44 -13.62 1.28
C LEU A 4 9.91 -12.20 1.57
N SER A 5 11.15 -11.88 1.18
CA SER A 5 11.70 -10.53 1.34
C SER A 5 10.74 -9.51 0.75
N GLN A 6 10.35 -8.54 1.58
CA GLN A 6 9.47 -7.46 1.18
C GLN A 6 10.27 -6.43 0.37
N LEU A 7 9.60 -5.67 -0.48
CA LEU A 7 10.26 -4.61 -1.25
C LEU A 7 10.95 -3.61 -0.30
N ILE A 8 10.32 -3.28 0.83
CA ILE A 8 10.91 -2.41 1.84
C ILE A 8 12.24 -2.95 2.41
N ASP A 9 12.44 -4.26 2.54
CA ASP A 9 13.70 -4.82 3.04
C ASP A 9 14.84 -4.54 2.06
N ILE A 10 14.55 -4.73 0.76
CA ILE A 10 15.48 -4.45 -0.33
C ILE A 10 15.82 -2.95 -0.36
N LEU A 11 14.82 -2.08 -0.16
CA LEU A 11 15.02 -0.63 -0.13
C LEU A 11 15.88 -0.21 1.07
N ASN A 12 15.56 -0.73 2.26
CA ASN A 12 16.32 -0.47 3.48
C ASN A 12 17.77 -0.92 3.36
N GLU A 13 18.01 -2.13 2.84
CA GLU A 13 19.36 -2.66 2.64
C GLU A 13 20.16 -1.84 1.61
N ARG A 14 19.54 -1.47 0.48
CA ARG A 14 20.25 -0.79 -0.62
C ARG A 14 20.46 0.70 -0.37
N PHE A 15 19.50 1.37 0.25
CA PHE A 15 19.47 2.83 0.35
C PHE A 15 19.60 3.34 1.78
N GLY A 16 19.71 2.46 2.78
CA GLY A 16 19.82 2.85 4.19
C GLY A 16 18.54 3.52 4.71
N THR A 17 17.39 3.22 4.12
CA THR A 17 16.08 3.72 4.57
C THR A 17 15.60 2.99 5.82
N GLU A 18 14.63 3.58 6.50
CA GLU A 18 13.98 3.01 7.69
C GLU A 18 12.49 2.71 7.46
N PHE A 19 12.15 2.26 6.24
CA PHE A 19 10.77 1.88 5.93
C PHE A 19 10.30 0.74 6.82
N LYS A 20 9.05 0.83 7.24
CA LYS A 20 8.39 -0.09 8.16
C LYS A 20 7.36 -0.91 7.39
N PRO A 21 6.82 -1.99 7.98
CA PRO A 21 5.75 -2.77 7.34
C PRO A 21 4.53 -1.94 6.90
N ALA A 22 4.24 -0.81 7.55
CA ALA A 22 3.19 0.10 7.12
C ALA A 22 3.50 0.79 5.77
N ASP A 23 4.77 1.08 5.47
CA ASP A 23 5.19 1.65 4.19
C ASP A 23 5.09 0.61 3.06
N GLN A 24 5.26 -0.68 3.38
CA GLN A 24 5.01 -1.76 2.42
C GLN A 24 3.55 -1.79 1.96
N LEU A 25 2.59 -1.44 2.83
CA LEU A 25 1.17 -1.38 2.46
C LEU A 25 0.91 -0.34 1.36
N PHE A 26 1.64 0.77 1.36
CA PHE A 26 1.57 1.76 0.28
C PHE A 26 2.07 1.17 -1.05
N LEU A 27 3.22 0.50 -1.05
CA LEU A 27 3.77 -0.14 -2.24
C LEU A 27 2.89 -1.29 -2.74
N ASP A 28 2.29 -2.05 -1.84
CA ASP A 28 1.34 -3.12 -2.17
C ASP A 28 0.06 -2.56 -2.80
N SER A 29 -0.44 -1.42 -2.31
CA SER A 29 -1.62 -0.76 -2.90
C SER A 29 -1.36 -0.28 -4.34
N ILE A 30 -0.15 0.20 -4.65
CA ILE A 30 0.24 0.57 -6.02
C ILE A 30 0.29 -0.68 -6.92
N ARG A 31 0.80 -1.79 -6.39
CA ARG A 31 0.80 -3.07 -7.11
C ARG A 31 -0.63 -3.54 -7.40
N GLU A 32 -1.54 -3.41 -6.43
CA GLU A 32 -2.95 -3.77 -6.62
C GLU A 32 -3.63 -2.92 -7.70
N ASP A 33 -3.39 -1.61 -7.74
CA ASP A 33 -3.89 -0.75 -8.83
C ASP A 33 -3.35 -1.18 -10.19
N ALA A 34 -2.05 -1.45 -10.27
CA ALA A 34 -1.42 -1.89 -11.50
C ALA A 34 -2.02 -3.22 -12.01
N VAL A 35 -2.35 -4.13 -11.09
CA VAL A 35 -2.99 -5.41 -11.41
C VAL A 35 -4.45 -5.22 -11.83
N ALA A 36 -5.14 -4.21 -11.29
CA ALA A 36 -6.51 -3.88 -11.68
C ALA A 36 -6.59 -3.13 -13.02
N ASP A 37 -5.54 -2.42 -13.42
CA ASP A 37 -5.49 -1.66 -14.66
C ASP A 37 -5.63 -2.56 -15.90
N THR A 38 -6.66 -2.29 -16.70
CA THR A 38 -6.99 -3.13 -17.86
C THR A 38 -5.93 -3.05 -18.96
N THR A 39 -5.28 -1.89 -19.12
CA THR A 39 -4.21 -1.68 -20.12
C THR A 39 -2.98 -2.49 -19.75
N LEU A 40 -2.55 -2.43 -18.49
CA LEU A 40 -1.42 -3.19 -17.98
C LEU A 40 -1.68 -4.70 -18.03
N ARG A 41 -2.90 -5.15 -17.69
CA ARG A 41 -3.28 -6.56 -17.84
C ARG A 41 -3.19 -7.04 -19.28
N GLN A 42 -3.72 -6.28 -20.22
CA GLN A 42 -3.65 -6.61 -21.64
C GLN A 42 -2.19 -6.64 -22.13
N ALA A 43 -1.39 -5.64 -21.72
CA ALA A 43 0.03 -5.59 -22.06
C ALA A 43 0.78 -6.81 -21.49
N ALA A 44 0.54 -7.20 -20.24
CA ALA A 44 1.17 -8.36 -19.62
C ALA A 44 0.80 -9.68 -20.32
N MET A 45 -0.45 -9.83 -20.76
CA MET A 45 -0.88 -11.05 -21.48
C MET A 45 -0.35 -11.14 -22.91
N ALA A 46 -0.05 -10.01 -23.55
CA ALA A 46 0.38 -9.95 -24.94
C ALA A 46 1.91 -9.93 -25.14
N ASN A 47 2.68 -9.69 -24.08
CA ASN A 47 4.11 -9.41 -24.19
C ASN A 47 4.97 -10.29 -23.27
N THR A 48 6.25 -10.40 -23.59
CA THR A 48 7.26 -10.91 -22.65
C THR A 48 7.40 -9.96 -21.45
N MET A 49 7.99 -10.44 -20.36
CA MET A 49 8.27 -9.63 -19.16
C MET A 49 9.06 -8.36 -19.51
N GLU A 50 10.06 -8.46 -20.39
CA GLU A 50 10.90 -7.33 -20.81
C GLU A 50 10.07 -6.27 -21.55
N ASN A 51 9.27 -6.68 -22.54
CA ASN A 51 8.42 -5.77 -23.30
C ASN A 51 7.31 -5.14 -22.44
N PHE A 52 6.70 -5.94 -21.55
CA PHE A 52 5.75 -5.45 -20.56
C PHE A 52 6.41 -4.44 -19.61
N GLY A 53 7.66 -4.68 -19.20
CA GLY A 53 8.42 -3.82 -18.31
C GLY A 53 8.49 -2.38 -18.79
N TYR A 54 8.66 -2.14 -20.10
CA TYR A 54 8.64 -0.77 -20.64
C TYR A 54 7.29 -0.07 -20.46
N VAL A 55 6.19 -0.80 -20.68
CA VAL A 55 4.83 -0.26 -20.50
C VAL A 55 4.57 0.03 -19.04
N PHE A 56 4.87 -0.93 -18.16
CA PHE A 56 4.70 -0.80 -16.73
C PHE A 56 5.50 0.37 -16.16
N LEU A 57 6.79 0.47 -16.46
CA LEU A 57 7.66 1.53 -15.94
C LEU A 57 7.23 2.93 -16.43
N LYS A 58 6.65 3.03 -17.64
CA LYS A 58 6.09 4.30 -18.13
C LYS A 58 4.82 4.71 -17.38
N SER A 59 4.00 3.75 -16.98
CA SER A 59 2.76 3.99 -16.22
C SER A 59 3.00 4.15 -14.71
N LEU A 60 4.15 3.72 -14.19
CA LEU A 60 4.40 3.61 -12.76
C LEU A 60 4.30 4.94 -12.02
N GLU A 61 4.84 6.03 -12.59
CA GLU A 61 4.75 7.36 -11.98
C GLU A 61 3.28 7.81 -11.82
N GLY A 62 2.44 7.55 -12.83
CA GLY A 62 1.00 7.83 -12.77
C GLY A 62 0.31 7.04 -11.66
N LEU A 63 0.64 5.76 -11.51
CA LEU A 63 0.08 4.92 -10.43
C LEU A 63 0.45 5.45 -9.03
N PHE A 64 1.66 6.00 -8.85
CA PHE A 64 2.05 6.64 -7.59
C PHE A 64 1.22 7.89 -7.32
N ILE A 65 0.99 8.74 -8.34
CA ILE A 65 0.18 9.95 -8.23
C ILE A 65 -1.27 9.59 -7.88
N ASP A 66 -1.87 8.69 -8.66
CA ASP A 66 -3.26 8.25 -8.47
C ASP A 66 -3.46 7.65 -7.07
N ARG A 67 -2.46 6.93 -6.54
CA ARG A 67 -2.54 6.38 -5.18
C ARG A 67 -2.50 7.45 -4.10
N ILE A 68 -1.69 8.50 -4.29
CA ILE A 68 -1.68 9.64 -3.37
C ILE A 68 -3.03 10.37 -3.40
N ASP A 69 -3.58 10.64 -4.58
CA ASP A 69 -4.89 11.29 -4.73
C ASP A 69 -6.00 10.48 -4.04
N GLN A 70 -6.01 9.15 -4.20
CA GLN A 70 -6.97 8.28 -3.49
C GLN A 70 -6.79 8.32 -1.96
N ASN A 71 -5.55 8.34 -1.48
CA ASN A 71 -5.27 8.45 -0.04
C ASN A 71 -5.72 9.82 0.52
N GLU A 72 -5.54 10.89 -0.26
CA GLU A 72 -6.05 12.22 0.06
C GLU A 72 -7.58 12.24 0.11
N GLU A 73 -8.29 11.52 -0.77
CA GLU A 73 -9.75 11.41 -0.72
C GLU A 73 -10.23 10.74 0.58
N ILE A 74 -9.63 9.61 0.97
CA ILE A 74 -9.98 8.92 2.23
C ILE A 74 -9.73 9.85 3.43
N THR A 75 -8.61 10.57 3.40
CA THR A 75 -8.27 11.55 4.45
C THR A 75 -9.28 12.68 4.49
N ALA A 76 -9.64 13.25 3.34
CA ALA A 76 -10.63 14.31 3.24
C ALA A 76 -12.01 13.84 3.74
N LYS A 77 -12.45 12.63 3.41
CA LYS A 77 -13.68 12.03 3.94
C LYS A 77 -13.66 11.96 5.46
N PHE A 78 -12.56 11.48 6.04
CA PHE A 78 -12.40 11.43 7.49
C PHE A 78 -12.50 12.81 8.15
N MET A 79 -11.92 13.84 7.52
CA MET A 79 -11.91 15.19 8.07
C MET A 79 -13.26 15.92 7.94
N ASN A 80 -14.09 15.57 6.95
CA ASN A 80 -15.29 16.33 6.62
C ASN A 80 -16.61 15.59 6.91
N GLU A 81 -16.60 14.26 7.00
CA GLU A 81 -17.82 13.45 7.18
C GLU A 81 -17.88 12.87 8.60
N ARG A 82 -18.74 13.45 9.45
CA ARG A 82 -18.84 13.07 10.88
C ARG A 82 -19.16 11.58 11.08
N GLU A 83 -20.08 11.03 10.30
CA GLU A 83 -20.43 9.60 10.40
C GLU A 83 -19.24 8.70 10.04
N PHE A 84 -18.48 9.05 8.99
CA PHE A 84 -17.27 8.34 8.61
C PHE A 84 -16.23 8.39 9.73
N GLN A 85 -16.02 9.57 10.32
CA GLN A 85 -15.11 9.76 11.46
C GLN A 85 -15.51 8.90 12.67
N GLU A 86 -16.80 8.88 13.04
CA GLU A 86 -17.32 8.10 14.16
C GLU A 86 -17.08 6.59 13.96
N ILE A 87 -17.34 6.08 12.76
CA ILE A 87 -17.15 4.67 12.42
C ILE A 87 -15.66 4.30 12.43
N VAL A 88 -14.81 5.07 11.75
CA VAL A 88 -13.36 4.80 11.70
C VAL A 88 -12.76 4.88 13.10
N GLY A 89 -13.08 5.93 13.86
CA GLY A 89 -12.58 6.14 15.21
C GLY A 89 -12.95 5.00 16.16
N LYS A 90 -14.20 4.55 16.15
CA LYS A 90 -14.66 3.44 17.00
C LYS A 90 -13.93 2.13 16.69
N ASN A 91 -13.72 1.83 15.41
CA ASN A 91 -13.04 0.61 14.99
C ASN A 91 -11.54 0.66 15.32
N LEU A 92 -10.86 1.76 15.03
CA LEU A 92 -9.44 1.92 15.35
C LEU A 92 -9.20 1.91 16.86
N LEU A 93 -10.04 2.58 17.64
CA LEU A 93 -9.94 2.58 19.11
C LEU A 93 -9.92 1.15 19.66
N LYS A 94 -10.87 0.32 19.23
CA LYS A 94 -10.96 -1.08 19.67
C LYS A 94 -9.70 -1.86 19.30
N GLN A 95 -9.30 -1.80 18.03
CA GLN A 95 -8.14 -2.55 17.53
C GLN A 95 -6.85 -2.15 18.24
N VAL A 96 -6.59 -0.84 18.35
CA VAL A 96 -5.39 -0.31 19.01
C VAL A 96 -5.38 -0.69 20.49
N TYR A 97 -6.50 -0.55 21.19
CA TYR A 97 -6.60 -0.92 22.61
C TYR A 97 -6.32 -2.42 22.81
N GLU A 98 -6.96 -3.28 22.03
CA GLU A 98 -6.77 -4.74 22.11
C GLU A 98 -5.33 -5.14 21.80
N GLN A 99 -4.72 -4.56 20.77
CA GLN A 99 -3.34 -4.84 20.39
C GLN A 99 -2.34 -4.41 21.48
N ILE A 100 -2.51 -3.22 22.06
CA ILE A 100 -1.67 -2.74 23.17
C ILE A 100 -1.80 -3.66 24.39
N ARG A 101 -3.03 -4.08 24.74
CA ARG A 101 -3.29 -4.96 25.88
C ARG A 101 -2.71 -6.36 25.67
N ALA A 102 -2.81 -6.91 24.46
CA ALA A 102 -2.22 -8.20 24.12
C ALA A 102 -0.68 -8.16 24.20
N ALA A 103 -0.06 -7.10 23.70
CA ALA A 103 1.38 -6.90 23.78
C ALA A 103 1.86 -6.79 25.25
N GLY A 104 1.15 -6.02 26.08
CA GLY A 104 1.47 -5.86 27.50
C GLY A 104 1.16 -7.08 28.38
N ALA A 105 0.32 -8.01 27.92
CA ALA A 105 0.06 -9.29 28.60
C ALA A 105 1.07 -10.39 28.19
N SER A 106 1.87 -10.14 27.15
CA SER A 106 2.90 -11.05 26.63
C SER A 106 4.32 -10.67 27.07
N ALA A 107 4.46 -9.65 27.93
CA ALA A 107 5.69 -9.17 28.54
C ALA A 107 5.67 -9.48 30.05
#